data_AF-A0A7V9MEA4-F1
#
_entry.id   AF-A0A7V9MEA4-F1
#
_cell.length_a   1.000
_cell.length_b   1.000
_cell.length_c   1.000
_cell.angle_alpha   90.00
_cell.angle_beta   90.00
_cell.angle_gamma   90.00
#
_symmetry.space_group_name_H-M   'P 1'
#
loop_
_entity.id
_entity.type
_entity.pdbx_description
1 polymer ?
#
loop_
_entity_poly.entity_id
_entity_poly.type
_entity_poly.pdbx_seq_one_letter_code
_entity_poly.pdbx_strand_id
1 'polypeptide(L)'
;MATNLRLLPAAEEALRAKAQRTGRSQQDLIRSAVDRYLHLSGESAPRTEADALVEARLVLPARSTFRQADNLIRLSSGVSSL
;
A
#
# COMPACT_ATOMS: atom_id res chain seq x y z
N MET A 1 -24.45 7.92 -7.88
CA MET A 1 -24.40 9.24 -8.53
C MET A 1 -23.32 9.25 -9.58
N ALA A 2 -23.54 9.90 -10.73
CA ALA A 2 -22.54 10.05 -11.78
C ALA A 2 -21.91 11.45 -11.69
N THR A 3 -20.58 11.50 -11.60
CA THR A 3 -19.81 12.75 -11.61
C THR A 3 -19.20 12.91 -12.99
N ASN A 4 -19.48 14.03 -13.67
CA ASN A 4 -18.84 14.33 -14.95
C ASN A 4 -17.41 14.84 -14.71
N LEU A 5 -16.42 14.04 -15.07
CA LEU A 5 -15.00 14.37 -14.96
C LEU A 5 -14.48 14.91 -16.29
N ARG A 6 -13.76 16.03 -16.26
CA ARG A 6 -13.01 16.53 -17.41
C ARG A 6 -11.58 16.03 -17.29
N LEU A 7 -11.25 14.99 -18.05
CA LEU A 7 -9.92 14.40 -18.06
C LEU A 7 -9.04 15.09 -19.10
N LEU A 8 -7.73 15.12 -18.83
CA LEU A 8 -6.74 15.42 -19.85
C LEU A 8 -6.76 14.30 -20.92
N PRO A 9 -6.51 14.59 -22.21
CA PRO A 9 -6.56 13.58 -23.27
C PRO A 9 -5.71 12.34 -22.98
N ALA A 10 -4.48 12.53 -22.50
CA ALA A 10 -3.58 11.44 -22.14
C ALA A 10 -4.13 10.55 -21.00
N ALA A 11 -4.87 11.14 -20.05
CA ALA A 11 -5.48 10.40 -18.96
C ALA A 11 -6.68 9.56 -19.45
N GLU A 12 -7.46 10.09 -20.40
CA GLU A 12 -8.55 9.35 -21.02
C GLU A 12 -8.04 8.14 -21.81
N GLU A 13 -7.00 8.33 -22.62
CA GLU A 13 -6.35 7.24 -23.37
C GLU A 13 -5.81 6.15 -22.44
N ALA A 14 -5.10 6.55 -21.38
CA ALA A 14 -4.58 5.63 -20.38
C ALA A 14 -5.70 4.84 -19.68
N LEU A 15 -6.82 5.51 -19.35
CA LEU A 15 -7.98 4.87 -18.73
C LEU A 15 -8.64 3.87 -19.68
N ARG A 16 -8.82 4.24 -20.95
CA ARG A 16 -9.39 3.37 -21.99
C ARG A 16 -8.53 2.14 -22.22
N ALA A 17 -7.22 2.31 -22.36
CA ALA A 17 -6.28 1.21 -22.53
C ALA A 17 -6.27 0.27 -21.31
N LYS A 18 -6.39 0.83 -20.10
CA LYS A 18 -6.48 0.03 -18.87
C LYS A 18 -7.79 -0.75 -18.77
N ALA A 19 -8.91 -0.16 -19.18
CA ALA A 19 -10.20 -0.84 -19.23
C ALA A 19 -10.15 -2.05 -20.19
N GLN A 20 -9.59 -1.86 -21.39
CA GLN A 20 -9.40 -2.95 -22.36
C GLN A 20 -8.51 -4.06 -21.81
N ARG A 21 -7.37 -3.72 -21.18
CA ARG A 21 -6.45 -4.71 -20.60
C ARG A 21 -7.03 -5.51 -19.44
N THR A 22 -7.90 -4.89 -18.64
CA THR A 22 -8.40 -5.51 -17.40
C THR A 22 -9.83 -6.05 -17.52
N GLY A 23 -10.54 -5.75 -18.62
CA GLY A 23 -11.96 -6.04 -18.78
C GLY A 23 -12.88 -5.27 -17.82
N ARG A 24 -12.35 -4.33 -17.03
CA ARG A 24 -13.11 -3.54 -16.06
C ARG A 24 -13.71 -2.31 -16.72
N SER A 25 -14.87 -1.87 -16.22
CA SER A 25 -15.46 -0.60 -16.67
C SER A 25 -14.59 0.60 -16.27
N GLN A 26 -14.61 1.65 -17.08
CA GLN A 26 -13.88 2.88 -16.78
C GLN A 26 -14.34 3.51 -15.46
N GLN A 27 -15.63 3.45 -15.14
CA GLN A 27 -16.18 3.95 -13.88
C GLN A 27 -15.64 3.17 -12.67
N ASP A 28 -15.53 1.85 -12.76
CA ASP A 28 -14.99 1.05 -11.66
C ASP A 28 -13.50 1.29 -11.45
N LEU A 29 -12.76 1.52 -12.53
CA LEU A 29 -11.35 1.93 -12.45
C LEU A 29 -11.20 3.28 -11.76
N ILE A 30 -12.00 4.28 -12.14
CA ILE A 30 -12.01 5.61 -11.50
C ILE A 30 -12.39 5.48 -10.03
N ARG A 31 -13.47 4.77 -9.71
CA ARG A 31 -13.93 4.57 -8.33
C ARG A 31 -12.83 3.95 -7.48
N SER A 32 -12.25 2.83 -7.92
CA SER A 32 -11.17 2.17 -7.17
C SER A 32 -9.90 3.01 -7.03
N ALA A 33 -9.59 3.88 -8.00
CA ALA A 33 -8.46 4.79 -7.92
C ALA A 33 -8.71 5.91 -6.90
N VAL A 34 -9.91 6.49 -6.91
CA VAL A 34 -10.34 7.51 -5.93
C VAL A 34 -10.38 6.92 -4.54
N ASP A 35 -10.99 5.74 -4.36
CA ASP A 35 -11.07 5.05 -3.08
C ASP A 35 -9.67 4.79 -2.50
N ARG A 36 -8.73 4.34 -3.35
CA ARG A 36 -7.33 4.12 -2.94
C ARG A 36 -6.60 5.42 -2.63
N TYR A 37 -6.78 6.45 -3.44
CA TYR A 37 -6.09 7.73 -3.28
C TYR A 37 -6.56 8.46 -2.01
N LEU A 38 -7.86 8.41 -1.74
CA LEU A 38 -8.49 9.03 -0.59
C LEU A 38 -8.59 8.11 0.64
N HIS A 39 -8.11 6.86 0.53
CA HIS A 39 -8.16 5.87 1.60
C HIS A 39 -9.59 5.64 2.14
N LEU A 40 -10.60 5.66 1.26
CA LEU A 40 -12.03 5.58 1.61
C LEU A 40 -12.54 4.15 1.81
N SER A 41 -11.82 3.16 1.29
CA SER A 41 -12.11 1.77 1.62
C SER A 41 -11.68 1.53 3.07
N GLY A 42 -12.66 1.42 3.97
CA GLY A 42 -12.47 1.01 5.37
C GLY A 42 -11.96 -0.42 5.57
N GLU A 43 -11.29 -0.97 4.57
CA GLU A 43 -10.54 -2.21 4.61
C GLU A 43 -9.09 -1.88 4.25
N SER A 44 -8.38 -1.23 5.18
CA SER A 44 -6.98 -1.58 5.36
C SER A 44 -6.96 -2.94 6.06
N ALA A 45 -7.44 -3.99 5.38
CA ALA A 45 -7.03 -5.33 5.78
C ALA A 45 -5.49 -5.30 5.77
N PRO A 46 -4.84 -5.76 6.84
CA PRO A 46 -3.40 -5.73 6.91
C PRO A 46 -2.84 -6.41 5.67
N ARG A 47 -2.11 -5.66 4.82
CA ARG A 47 -1.59 -6.16 3.54
C ARG A 47 -0.60 -7.30 3.75
N THR A 48 -0.06 -7.38 4.97
CA THR A 48 0.88 -8.38 5.47
C THR A 48 0.59 -8.69 6.94
N GLU A 49 1.05 -9.83 7.45
CA GLU A 49 0.99 -10.16 8.88
C GLU A 49 1.65 -9.08 9.76
N ALA A 50 2.72 -8.43 9.26
CA ALA A 50 3.36 -7.31 9.93
C ALA A 50 2.43 -6.10 10.11
N ASP A 51 1.59 -5.80 9.12
CA ASP A 51 0.62 -4.70 9.22
C ASP A 51 -0.42 -4.97 10.31
N ALA A 52 -0.83 -6.24 10.48
CA ALA A 52 -1.76 -6.64 11.54
C ALA A 52 -1.15 -6.43 12.93
N LEU A 53 0.14 -6.74 13.08
CA LEU A 53 0.88 -6.56 14.32
C LEU A 53 1.09 -5.07 14.66
N VAL A 54 1.32 -4.22 13.65
CA VAL A 54 1.44 -2.77 13.82
C VAL A 54 0.09 -2.19 14.26
N GLU A 55 -1.00 -2.60 13.63
CA GLU A 55 -2.36 -2.16 13.97
C GLU A 55 -2.75 -2.59 15.40
N ALA A 56 -2.39 -3.82 15.78
CA ALA A 56 -2.55 -4.34 17.13
C ALA A 56 -1.62 -3.70 18.18
N ARG A 57 -0.72 -2.78 17.77
CA ARG A 57 0.30 -2.14 18.62
C ARG A 57 1.24 -3.11 19.33
N LEU A 58 1.43 -4.31 18.77
CA LEU A 58 2.37 -5.31 19.29
C LEU A 58 3.80 -5.02 18.82
N VAL A 59 3.95 -4.34 17.68
CA VAL A 59 5.24 -3.94 17.11
C VAL A 59 5.19 -2.50 16.60
N LEU A 60 6.36 -1.89 16.46
CA LEU A 60 6.49 -0.56 15.86
C LEU A 60 6.58 -0.67 14.32
N PRO A 61 6.11 0.35 13.58
CA PRO A 61 6.28 0.41 12.14
C PRO A 61 7.77 0.42 11.76
N ALA A 62 8.11 -0.32 10.69
CA ALA A 62 9.45 -0.28 10.12
C ALA A 62 9.79 1.14 9.63
N ARG A 63 10.91 1.70 10.10
CA ARG A 63 11.40 3.03 9.71
C ARG A 63 12.37 3.01 8.53
N SER A 64 12.89 1.84 8.20
CA SER A 64 13.85 1.60 7.13
C SER A 64 13.61 0.24 6.51
N THR A 65 14.13 0.04 5.29
CA THR A 65 14.07 -1.27 4.64
C THR A 65 14.87 -2.30 5.44
N PHE A 66 14.32 -3.51 5.54
CA PHE A 66 15.03 -4.62 6.18
C PHE A 66 16.35 -4.87 5.46
N ARG A 67 17.43 -4.98 6.24
CA ARG A 67 18.74 -5.40 5.77
C ARG A 67 19.29 -6.43 6.74
N GLN A 68 19.73 -7.56 6.21
CA GLN A 68 20.45 -8.54 7.00
C GLN A 68 21.78 -7.92 7.45
N ALA A 69 22.13 -8.09 8.72
CA ALA A 69 23.42 -7.64 9.22
C ALA A 69 24.52 -8.53 8.66
N ASP A 70 25.48 -7.94 7.94
CA ASP A 70 26.61 -8.67 7.38
C ASP A 70 27.64 -9.09 8.46
N ASN A 71 27.65 -8.37 9.58
CA ASN A 71 28.56 -8.62 10.69
C ASN A 71 27.78 -8.77 12.00
N LEU A 72 28.02 -9.88 12.69
CA LEU A 72 27.50 -10.12 14.03
C LEU A 72 28.56 -9.72 15.05
N ILE A 73 28.19 -8.88 16.01
CA ILE A 73 29.02 -8.61 17.17
C ILE A 73 28.78 -9.68 18.23
N ARG A 74 29.85 -10.15 18.88
CA ARG A 74 29.74 -11.07 20.00
C ARG A 74 29.65 -10.25 21.29
N LEU A 75 28.49 -10.31 21.95
CA LEU A 75 28.34 -9.72 23.26
C LEU A 75 29.13 -10.53 24.29
N SER A 76 29.76 -9.84 25.24
CA SER A 76 30.37 -10.47 26.39
C SER A 76 29.31 -11.12 27.28
N SER A 77 29.72 -12.13 28.03
CA SER A 77 28.87 -12.81 29.02
C SER A 77 28.17 -11.79 29.92
N GLY A 78 26.84 -11.81 29.94
CA GLY A 78 26.01 -10.96 30.80
C GLY A 78 25.55 -9.62 30.20
N VAL A 79 25.86 -9.33 28.92
CA VAL A 79 25.41 -8.10 28.24
C VAL A 79 24.23 -8.40 27.29
N SER A 80 23.16 -7.61 27.37
CA SER A 80 22.01 -7.66 26.46
C SER A 80 21.86 -6.37 25.66
N SER A 81 21.57 -6.48 24.36
CA SER A 81 21.17 -5.35 23.51
C SER A 81 19.66 -5.14 23.61
N LEU A 82 19.22 -4.29 24.54
CA LEU A 82 17.86 -3.77 24.61
C LEU A 82 17.90 -2.24 24.45
#